data_AF-A0A1M6TQK5-F1
#
_entry.id   AF-A0A1M6TQK5-F1
#
_cell.length_a   1.000
_cell.length_b   1.000
_cell.length_c   1.000
_cell.angle_alpha   90.00
_cell.angle_beta   90.00
_cell.angle_gamma   90.00
#
_symmetry.space_group_name_H-M   'P 1'
#
loop_
_entity.id
_entity.type
_entity.pdbx_description
1 polymer ?
#
loop_
_entity_poly.entity_id
_entity_poly.type
_entity_poly.pdbx_seq_one_letter_code
_entity_poly.pdbx_strand_id
1 'polypeptide(L)' 'MTSNIEPLAREMAVRICRRSGMAEADIPRWVELHWPCAAAMLEAGVMDEDGEWVADKDVRRGMEAYRERILKQKAAP' A
#
# COMPACT_ATOMS: atom_id res chain seq x y z
N MET A 1 -0.44 -12.86 14.51
CA MET A 1 -1.75 -12.64 13.86
C MET A 1 -1.47 -11.98 12.53
N THR A 2 -1.59 -12.71 11.42
CA THR A 2 -1.58 -12.09 10.09
C THR A 2 -2.88 -11.32 9.96
N SER A 3 -2.93 -10.11 10.52
CA SER A 3 -4.02 -9.18 10.25
C SER A 3 -4.13 -9.09 8.72
N ASN A 4 -5.31 -9.39 8.19
CA ASN A 4 -5.54 -9.32 6.76
C ASN A 4 -5.48 -7.84 6.36
N ILE A 5 -4.27 -7.35 6.05
CA ILE A 5 -3.97 -5.95 5.69
C ILE A 5 -4.55 -5.59 4.32
N GLU A 6 -4.93 -6.59 3.52
CA GLU A 6 -5.33 -6.42 2.13
C GLU A 6 -6.58 -5.55 1.95
N PRO A 7 -7.72 -5.77 2.66
CA PRO A 7 -8.87 -4.88 2.58
C PRO A 7 -8.52 -3.43 2.95
N LEU A 8 -7.75 -3.24 4.02
CA LEU A 8 -7.33 -1.92 4.49
C LEU A 8 -6.44 -1.20 3.47
N ALA A 9 -5.46 -1.91 2.92
CA ALA A 9 -4.55 -1.38 1.91
C ALA A 9 -5.27 -1.02 0.60
N ARG A 10 -6.29 -1.80 0.22
CA ARG A 10 -7.13 -1.50 -0.96
C ARG A 10 -7.98 -0.26 -0.73
N GLU A 11 -8.63 -0.14 0.43
CA GLU A 11 -9.41 1.06 0.77
C GLU A 11 -8.55 2.32 0.84
N MET A 12 -7.35 2.21 1.43
CA MET A 12 -6.37 3.30 1.45
C MET A 12 -5.94 3.68 0.02
N ALA A 13 -5.65 2.70 -0.83
CA ALA A 13 -5.29 2.92 -2.23
C ALA A 13 -6.41 3.65 -3.01
N VAL A 14 -7.67 3.26 -2.83
CA VAL A 14 -8.84 3.96 -3.42
C VAL A 14 -8.89 5.42 -2.98
N ARG A 15 -8.70 5.68 -1.67
CA ARG A 15 -8.69 7.04 -1.12
C ARG A 15 -7.59 7.90 -1.76
N ILE A 16 -6.38 7.36 -1.88
CA ILE A 16 -5.25 8.04 -2.54
C ILE A 16 -5.56 8.36 -4.00
N CYS A 17 -6.11 7.41 -4.77
CA CYS A 17 -6.46 7.62 -6.18
C CYS A 17 -7.52 8.70 -6.36
N ARG A 18 -8.55 8.73 -5.52
CA ARG A 18 -9.60 9.75 -5.57
C ARG A 18 -9.04 11.13 -5.26
N ARG A 19 -8.20 11.23 -4.22
CA ARG A 19 -7.54 12.47 -3.80
C ARG A 19 -6.56 13.00 -4.85
N SER A 20 -5.93 12.13 -5.63
CA SER A 20 -5.06 12.53 -6.74
C SER A 20 -5.82 12.91 -8.02
N GLY A 21 -7.14 12.78 -8.05
CA GLY A 21 -7.97 13.12 -9.21
C GLY A 21 -7.96 12.07 -10.33
N MET A 22 -7.60 10.82 -10.02
CA MET A 22 -7.70 9.71 -10.97
C MET A 22 -9.16 9.47 -11.38
N ALA A 23 -9.40 9.13 -12.65
CA ALA A 23 -10.73 8.79 -13.13
C ALA A 23 -11.26 7.52 -12.43
N GLU A 24 -12.51 7.52 -11.97
CA GLU A 24 -13.12 6.37 -11.24
C GLU A 24 -13.04 5.05 -12.02
N ALA A 25 -13.03 5.09 -13.36
CA ALA A 25 -12.87 3.92 -14.21
C ALA A 25 -11.49 3.26 -14.11
N ASP A 26 -10.44 4.03 -13.80
CA ASP A 26 -9.06 3.55 -13.73
C ASP A 26 -8.67 3.04 -12.33
N ILE A 27 -9.39 3.48 -11.29
CA ILE A 27 -9.12 3.17 -9.88
C ILE A 27 -9.05 1.65 -9.62
N PRO A 28 -10.01 0.80 -10.07
CA PRO A 28 -9.97 -0.63 -9.77
C PRO A 28 -8.70 -1.31 -10.29
N ARG A 29 -8.29 -0.99 -11.53
CA ARG A 29 -7.08 -1.54 -12.14
C ARG A 29 -5.84 -1.06 -11.40
N TRP A 30 -5.79 0.21 -11.00
CA TRP A 30 -4.67 0.75 -10.27
C TRP A 30 -4.52 0.11 -8.89
N VAL A 31 -5.63 -0.04 -8.15
CA VAL A 31 -5.65 -0.66 -6.82
C VAL A 31 -5.20 -2.12 -6.89
N GLU A 32 -5.66 -2.88 -7.87
CA GLU A 32 -5.25 -4.28 -8.05
C GLU A 32 -3.73 -4.42 -8.21
N LEU A 33 -3.11 -3.49 -8.93
CA LEU A 33 -1.66 -3.48 -9.17
C LEU A 33 -0.84 -2.96 -7.98
N HIS A 34 -1.38 -2.04 -7.18
CA HIS A 34 -0.59 -1.26 -6.23
C HIS A 34 -0.96 -1.47 -4.76
N TRP A 35 -2.04 -2.20 -4.43
CA TRP A 35 -2.40 -2.50 -3.05
C TRP A 35 -1.27 -3.17 -2.24
N PRO A 36 -0.35 -4.00 -2.80
CA PRO A 36 0.74 -4.56 -2.01
C PRO A 36 1.75 -3.50 -1.54
N CYS A 37 1.92 -2.42 -2.30
CA CYS A 37 2.75 -1.28 -1.90
C CYS A 37 2.09 -0.52 -0.75
N ALA A 38 0.80 -0.20 -0.89
CA ALA A 38 -0.02 0.37 0.17
C ALA A 38 0.05 -0.46 1.48
N ALA A 39 -0.08 -1.78 1.38
CA ALA A 39 0.06 -2.69 2.52
C ALA A 39 1.43 -2.61 3.19
N ALA A 40 2.51 -2.58 2.41
CA ALA A 40 3.87 -2.47 2.95
C ALA A 40 4.11 -1.13 3.64
N MET A 41 3.56 -0.04 3.12
CA MET A 41 3.67 1.29 3.73
C MET A 41 2.92 1.37 5.07
N LEU A 42 1.73 0.76 5.14
CA LEU A 42 0.96 0.60 6.38
C LEU A 42 1.70 -0.26 7.41
N GLU A 43 2.19 -1.43 6.99
CA GLU A 43 2.91 -2.37 7.87
C GLU A 43 4.21 -1.75 8.42
N ALA A 44 4.92 -0.95 7.62
CA ALA A 44 6.10 -0.21 8.06
C ALA A 44 5.77 1.01 8.93
N GLY A 45 4.48 1.39 9.01
CA GLY A 45 4.00 2.57 9.74
C GLY A 45 4.55 3.88 9.20
N VAL A 46 4.91 3.93 7.91
CA VAL A 46 5.34 5.16 7.21
C VAL A 46 4.15 5.93 6.64
N MET A 47 3.01 5.24 6.50
CA MET A 47 1.75 5.76 6.03
C MET A 47 0.65 5.29 6.98
N ASP A 48 -0.31 6.18 7.27
CA ASP A 48 -1.48 5.83 8.08
C ASP A 48 -2.62 5.27 7.23
N GLU A 49 -3.72 4.88 7.88
CA GLU A 49 -4.89 4.27 7.22
C GLU A 49 -5.64 5.22 6.28
N ASP A 50 -5.42 6.52 6.40
CA ASP A 50 -5.97 7.55 5.50
C ASP A 50 -5.12 7.77 4.25
N GLY A 51 -3.95 7.10 4.19
CA GLY A 51 -2.99 7.26 3.11
C GLY A 51 -2.23 8.56 3.22
N GLU A 52 -2.07 9.10 4.42
CA GLU A 52 -1.20 10.23 4.70
C GLU A 52 0.17 9.74 5.16
N TRP A 53 1.20 10.47 4.76
CA TRP A 53 2.56 10.19 5.21
C TRP A 53 2.70 10.59 6.67
N VAL A 54 3.14 9.64 7.49
CA VAL A 54 3.40 9.93 8.90
C VAL A 54 4.69 10.73 9.00
N ALA A 55 4.60 11.97 9.47
CA ALA A 55 5.76 12.83 9.70
C ALA A 55 6.78 12.13 10.62
N ASP A 56 8.07 12.38 10.37
CA ASP A 56 9.22 11.81 11.11
C ASP A 56 9.48 10.30 10.94
N LYS A 57 8.77 9.61 10.04
CA LYS A 57 9.04 8.20 9.70
C LYS A 57 10.03 8.06 8.54
N ASP A 58 10.97 7.13 8.70
CA ASP A 58 11.93 6.79 7.66
C ASP A 58 11.24 6.00 6.52
N VAL A 59 10.97 6.71 5.42
CA VAL A 59 10.38 6.16 4.18
C VAL A 59 11.18 4.97 3.63
N ARG A 60 12.49 4.88 3.90
CA ARG A 60 13.29 3.71 3.50
C ARG A 60 12.74 2.41 4.06
N ARG A 61 12.23 2.42 5.30
CA ARG A 61 11.65 1.21 5.93
C ARG A 61 10.41 0.72 5.17
N GLY A 62 9.59 1.64 4.66
CA GLY A 62 8.45 1.30 3.80
C GLY A 62 8.89 0.65 2.48
N MET A 63 9.94 1.18 1.87
CA MET A 63 10.50 0.61 0.62
C MET A 63 11.15 -0.76 0.84
N GLU A 64 11.82 -0.97 1.96
CA GLU A 64 12.40 -2.28 2.34
C GLU A 64 11.29 -3.32 2.56
N ALA A 65 10.23 -2.98 3.30
CA ALA A 65 9.06 -3.85 3.48
C ALA A 65 8.39 -4.21 2.14
N TYR A 66 8.24 -3.24 1.24
CA TYR A 66 7.69 -3.48 -0.10
C TYR A 66 8.57 -4.43 -0.91
N ARG A 67 9.89 -4.23 -0.88
CA ARG A 67 10.85 -5.11 -1.56
C ARG A 67 10.77 -6.54 -1.05
N GLU A 68 10.70 -6.75 0.27
CA GLU A 68 10.55 -8.07 0.86
C GLU A 68 9.25 -8.76 0.42
N ARG A 69 8.15 -8.01 0.33
CA ARG A 69 6.85 -8.52 -0.11
C ARG A 69 6.89 -8.98 -1.57
N ILE A 70 7.49 -8.19 -2.47
CA ILE A 70 7.65 -8.57 -3.88
C ILE A 70 8.57 -9.79 -4.03
N LEU A 71 9.65 -9.87 -3.26
CA LEU A 71 10.54 -11.04 -3.27
C LEU A 71 9.82 -12.31 -2.80
N LYS A 72 9.00 -12.22 -1.74
CA LYS A 72 8.16 -13.33 -1.27
C LYS A 72 7.12 -13.75 -2.30
N GLN A 73 6.48 -12.80 -2.99
CA GLN A 73 5.54 -13.12 -4.08
C GLN A 73 6.21 -13.82 -5.26
N LYS A 74 7.43 -13.41 -5.63
CA LYS A 74 8.21 -14.06 -6.71
C LYS A 74 8.77 -15.43 -6.31
N ALA A 75 8.94 -15.69 -5.02
CA ALA A 75 9.44 -16.95 -4.48
C ALA A 75 8.31 -17.95 -4.15
N ALA A 76 7.04 -17.54 -4.26
CA ALA A 76 5.91 -18.46 -4.12
C ALA A 76 5.83 -19.36 -5.38
N PRO A 77 5.79 -20.70 -5.22
CA PRO A 77 5.79 -21.66 -6.33
C PRO A 77 4.51 -21.63 -7.17
#